data_AF-A0A5K1DGP9-F1
#
_entry.id   AF-A0A5K1DGP9-F1
#
_cell.length_a   1.000
_cell.length_b   1.000
_cell.length_c   1.000
_cell.angle_alpha   90.00
_cell.angle_beta   90.00
_cell.angle_gamma   90.00
#
_symmetry.space_group_name_H-M   'P 1'
#
loop_
_entity.id
_entity.type
_entity.pdbx_description
1 polymer ?
#
loop_
_entity_poly.entity_id
_entity_poly.type
_entity_poly.pdbx_seq_one_letter_code
_entity_poly.pdbx_strand_id
1 'polypeptide(L)' 'VHEALLLDDLVEEFRLPISHRPTENLDIDNIEQASLDTQLTSSNIGFRLLQKMGWKGKGLGKDEQ' A
#
# COMPACT_ATOMS: atom_id res chain seq x y z
N VAL A 1 -23.54 -14.44 -9.78
CA VAL A 1 -24.12 -13.24 -10.42
C VAL A 1 -24.36 -12.08 -9.44
N HIS A 2 -24.57 -12.32 -8.14
CA HIS A 2 -24.80 -11.24 -7.16
C HIS A 2 -23.53 -10.54 -6.64
N GLU A 3 -22.37 -11.19 -6.70
CA GLU A 3 -21.11 -10.64 -6.16
C GLU A 3 -20.49 -9.53 -7.03
N ALA A 4 -20.76 -9.55 -8.34
CA ALA A 4 -20.27 -8.55 -9.28
C ALA A 4 -21.00 -7.20 -9.16
N LEU A 5 -22.26 -7.19 -8.70
CA LEU A 5 -23.04 -5.97 -8.49
C LEU A 5 -22.61 -5.22 -7.22
N LEU A 6 -22.15 -5.94 -6.19
CA LEU A 6 -21.63 -5.32 -4.95
C LEU A 6 -20.33 -4.55 -5.18
N LEU A 7 -19.51 -4.98 -6.14
CA LEU A 7 -18.27 -4.30 -6.50
C LEU A 7 -18.54 -3.03 -7.30
N ASP A 8 -19.56 -3.01 -8.16
CA ASP A 8 -19.95 -1.83 -8.94
C ASP A 8 -20.49 -0.70 -8.03
N ASP A 9 -21.29 -1.05 -7.02
CA ASP A 9 -21.75 -0.11 -5.97
C ASP A 9 -20.62 0.37 -5.03
N LEU A 10 -19.50 -0.37 -4.93
CA LEU A 10 -18.31 0.04 -4.15
C LEU A 10 -17.39 1.00 -4.93
N VAL A 11 -17.58 1.10 -6.25
CA VAL A 11 -16.86 2.01 -7.15
C VAL A 11 -17.55 3.38 -7.22
N GLU A 12 -18.71 3.54 -6.58
CA GLU A 12 -19.18 4.85 -6.10
C GLU A 12 -18.08 5.43 -5.21
N GLU A 13 -17.31 6.32 -5.81
CA GLU A 13 -16.05 6.87 -5.33
C GLU A 13 -16.13 7.20 -3.83
N PHE A 14 -15.37 6.45 -3.03
CA PHE A 14 -15.27 6.70 -1.60
C PHE A 14 -14.87 8.16 -1.37
N ARG A 15 -15.84 8.99 -0.96
CA ARG A 15 -15.70 10.43 -0.78
C ARG A 15 -16.10 10.78 0.65
N LEU A 16 -15.12 11.28 1.40
CA LEU A 16 -15.37 11.83 2.72
C LEU A 16 -15.76 13.31 2.61
N PRO A 17 -16.69 13.81 3.44
CA PRO A 17 -16.98 15.24 3.52
C PRO A 17 -15.74 16.07 3.83
N ILE A 18 -15.67 17.32 3.32
CA ILE A 18 -14.51 18.21 3.54
C ILE A 18 -14.22 18.52 5.02
N SER A 19 -15.23 18.41 5.88
CA SER A 19 -15.11 18.61 7.32
C SER A 19 -14.75 17.34 8.09
N HIS A 20 -14.59 16.20 7.41
CA HIS A 20 -14.25 14.94 8.05
C HIS A 20 -12.87 15.04 8.71
N ARG A 21 -12.83 14.67 9.99
CA ARG A 21 -11.59 14.53 10.76
C ARG A 21 -11.40 13.05 11.05
N PRO A 22 -10.15 12.53 11.02
CA PRO A 22 -9.87 11.18 11.47
C PRO A 22 -10.45 10.98 12.88
N THR A 23 -11.37 10.03 13.02
CA THR A 23 -12.07 9.74 14.27
C THR A 23 -11.28 8.80 15.17
N GLU A 24 -10.32 8.08 14.60
CA GLU A 24 -9.56 7.04 15.25
C GLU A 24 -8.18 6.86 14.60
N ASN A 25 -7.24 6.31 15.38
CA ASN A 25 -5.93 5.93 14.85
C ASN A 25 -6.10 4.74 13.91
N LEU A 26 -5.28 4.72 12.86
CA LEU A 26 -5.19 3.57 11.97
C LEU A 26 -4.76 2.33 12.77
N ASP A 27 -5.49 1.23 12.62
CA ASP A 27 -5.05 -0.08 13.13
C ASP A 27 -3.86 -0.56 12.28
N ILE A 28 -2.69 -0.60 12.91
CA ILE A 28 -1.42 -0.96 12.27
C ILE A 28 -0.92 -2.34 12.72
N ASP A 29 -1.68 -3.08 13.52
CA ASP A 29 -1.21 -4.32 14.16
C ASP A 29 -0.82 -5.42 13.15
N ASN A 30 -1.43 -5.39 11.95
CA ASN A 30 -1.15 -6.35 10.88
C ASN A 30 -0.51 -5.71 9.63
N ILE A 31 0.02 -4.49 9.75
CA ILE A 31 0.66 -3.80 8.63
C ILE A 31 2.18 -4.02 8.68
N GLU A 32 2.75 -4.54 7.59
CA GLU A 32 4.20 -4.59 7.44
C GLU A 32 4.76 -3.18 7.23
N GLN A 33 5.54 -2.68 8.18
CA GLN A 33 6.23 -1.40 8.09
C GLN A 33 7.73 -1.60 7.89
N ALA A 34 8.26 -1.00 6.83
CA ALA A 34 9.70 -0.91 6.62
C ALA A 34 10.32 0.15 7.53
N SER A 35 11.51 -0.11 8.04
CA SER A 35 12.32 0.86 8.79
C SER A 35 13.79 0.76 8.35
N LEU A 36 14.69 1.50 9.01
CA LEU A 36 16.13 1.34 8.83
C LEU A 36 16.60 -0.07 9.21
N ASP A 37 15.98 -0.66 10.23
CA ASP A 37 16.36 -1.96 10.79
C ASP A 37 15.52 -3.12 10.22
N THR A 38 14.34 -2.80 9.67
CA THR A 38 13.37 -3.78 9.16
C THR A 38 13.21 -3.64 7.65
N GLN A 39 13.73 -4.61 6.90
CA GLN A 39 13.50 -4.70 5.46
C GLN A 39 12.08 -5.16 5.14
N LEU A 40 11.58 -4.73 3.98
CA LEU A 40 10.34 -5.26 3.40
C LEU A 40 10.49 -6.76 3.11
N THR A 41 9.50 -7.55 3.48
CA THR A 41 9.48 -8.98 3.19
C THR A 41 9.32 -9.22 1.69
N SER A 42 9.81 -10.36 1.19
CA SER A 42 9.65 -10.74 -0.21
C SER A 42 8.19 -11.05 -0.60
N SER A 43 7.33 -11.31 0.38
CA SER A 43 5.88 -11.43 0.23
C SER A 43 5.19 -10.10 -0.06
N ASN A 44 5.81 -8.97 0.29
CA ASN A 44 5.23 -7.65 0.06
C ASN A 44 5.06 -7.36 -1.45
N ILE A 45 3.85 -6.93 -1.84
CA ILE A 45 3.52 -6.66 -3.24
C ILE A 45 4.39 -5.52 -3.81
N GLY A 46 4.63 -4.48 -3.02
CA GLY A 46 5.48 -3.35 -3.38
C GLY A 46 6.94 -3.78 -3.59
N PHE A 47 7.47 -4.61 -2.70
CA PHE A 47 8.81 -5.21 -2.87
C PHE A 47 8.92 -5.96 -4.19
N ARG A 48 7.95 -6.84 -4.49
CA ARG A 48 7.94 -7.62 -5.75
C ARG A 48 7.83 -6.74 -6.99
N LEU A 49 7.07 -5.64 -6.90
CA LEU A 49 6.95 -4.68 -8.00
C LEU A 49 8.27 -3.95 -8.24
N LEU A 50 8.96 -3.51 -7.19
CA LEU A 50 10.28 -2.89 -7.30
C LEU A 50 11.29 -3.84 -7.97
N GLN A 51 11.32 -5.10 -7.55
CA GLN A 51 12.18 -6.12 -8.17
C GLN A 51 11.87 -6.29 -9.68
N LYS A 52 10.59 -6.29 -10.08
CA LYS A 52 10.19 -6.34 -11.49
C LYS A 52 10.64 -5.11 -12.28
N MET A 53 10.74 -3.95 -11.63
CA MET A 53 11.26 -2.72 -12.22
C MET A 53 12.80 -2.65 -12.20
N GLY A 54 13.47 -3.72 -11.80
CA GLY A 54 14.93 -3.84 -11.83
C GLY A 54 15.63 -3.35 -10.56
N TRP A 55 14.89 -3.01 -9.50
CA TRP A 55 15.47 -2.67 -8.21
C TRP A 55 16.11 -3.89 -7.55
N LYS A 56 17.27 -3.71 -6.89
CA LYS A 56 18.09 -4.79 -6.32
C LYS A 56 18.31 -4.70 -4.81
N GLY A 57 17.53 -3.88 -4.10
CA GLY A 57 17.61 -3.78 -2.63
C GLY A 57 18.62 -2.78 -2.08
N LYS A 58 19.13 -1.86 -2.92
CA LYS A 58 19.89 -0.69 -2.48
C LYS A 58 19.00 0.56 -2.56
N GLY A 59 19.58 1.72 -2.84
CA GLY A 59 18.87 2.94 -3.15
C GLY A 59 18.12 2.92 -4.47
N LEU A 60 17.31 3.96 -4.68
CA LEU A 60 16.60 4.22 -5.93
C LEU A 60 17.32 5.29 -6.75
N GLY A 61 17.05 5.32 -8.05
CA GLY A 61 17.69 6.26 -8.98
C GLY A 61 18.94 5.69 -9.64
N LYS A 62 19.53 6.49 -10.55
CA LYS A 62 20.63 6.05 -11.43
C LYS A 62 21.86 5.57 -10.67
N ASP A 63 22.12 6.17 -9.51
CA ASP A 63 23.33 5.95 -8.71
C ASP A 63 23.06 5.16 -7.41
N GLU A 64 21.89 4.52 -7.28
CA GLU A 64 21.54 3.65 -6.15
C GLU A 64 21.64 4.34 -4.77
N GLN A 65 21.24 5.62 -4.65
CA GLN A 65 21.29 6.46 -3.42
C GLN A 65 20.33 5.99 -2.33
#